data_AF-A0A6B3IBS4-F1
#
_entry.id   AF-A0A6B3IBS4-F1
#
_cell.length_a   1.000
_cell.length_b   1.000
_cell.length_c   1.000
_cell.angle_alpha   90.00
_cell.angle_beta   90.00
_cell.angle_gamma   90.00
#
_symmetry.space_group_name_H-M   'P 1'
#
loop_
_entity.id
_entity.type
_entity.pdbx_description
1 polymer ?
#
loop_
_entity_poly.entity_id
_entity_poly.type
_entity_poly.pdbx_seq_one_letter_code
_entity_poly.pdbx_strand_id
1 'polypeptide(L)'
;ENLFAPYKVATWDKIPDSQKDADGRWYNDYGGYVSIGCDAARIKTCPETFADLLKPEYKGKVALNGNPTKSGSAFGGVYAASLANKGSFGDIQPG
;
A
#
# COMPACT_ATOMS: atom_id res chain seq x y z
N GLU A 1 -12.00 -11.76 16.88
CA GLU A 1 -12.20 -13.19 16.57
C GLU A 1 -10.91 -13.96 16.83
N ASN A 2 -10.97 -15.23 17.27
CA ASN A 2 -9.81 -16.10 17.53
C ASN A 2 -9.56 -17.02 16.33
N LEU A 3 -9.20 -16.45 15.18
CA LEU A 3 -9.06 -17.19 13.93
C LEU A 3 -7.66 -17.78 13.69
N PHE A 4 -6.64 -17.27 14.37
CA PHE A 4 -5.24 -17.67 14.17
C PHE A 4 -4.72 -18.49 15.35
N ALA A 5 -4.13 -19.64 15.04
CA ALA A 5 -3.34 -20.40 16.00
C ALA A 5 -1.93 -19.79 16.10
N PRO A 6 -1.33 -19.73 17.31
CA PRO A 6 0.01 -19.17 17.48
C PRO A 6 1.08 -20.11 16.92
N TYR A 7 2.02 -19.57 16.14
CA TYR A 7 3.18 -20.28 15.63
C TYR A 7 4.38 -19.34 15.45
N LYS A 8 5.50 -19.68 16.10
CA LYS A 8 6.77 -18.95 16.01
C LYS A 8 7.73 -19.72 15.11
N VAL A 9 8.13 -19.14 13.99
CA VAL A 9 9.10 -19.75 13.06
C VAL A 9 10.48 -19.93 13.70
N ALA A 10 11.33 -20.78 13.13
CA ALA A 10 12.68 -21.04 13.63
C ALA A 10 13.55 -19.77 13.78
N THR A 11 13.29 -18.73 12.98
CA THR A 11 13.99 -17.44 13.01
C THR A 11 13.20 -16.32 13.70
N TRP A 12 12.25 -16.65 14.58
CA TRP A 12 11.32 -15.70 15.21
C TRP A 12 12.00 -14.48 15.85
N ASP A 13 13.13 -14.70 16.51
CA ASP A 13 13.86 -13.64 17.22
C ASP A 13 14.55 -12.64 16.27
N LYS A 14 14.64 -12.96 14.98
CA LYS A 14 15.17 -12.07 13.94
C LYS A 14 14.11 -11.11 13.37
N ILE A 15 12.83 -11.35 13.63
CA ILE A 15 11.74 -10.50 13.14
C ILE A 15 11.60 -9.30 14.09
N PRO A 16 11.61 -8.04 13.62
CA PRO A 16 11.41 -6.87 14.47
C PRO A 16 10.07 -6.93 15.23
N ASP A 17 10.04 -6.45 16.47
CA ASP A 17 8.82 -6.51 17.31
C ASP A 17 7.65 -5.72 16.71
N SER A 18 7.93 -4.64 15.96
CA SER A 18 6.91 -3.88 15.24
C SER A 18 6.34 -4.60 14.01
N GLN A 19 6.85 -5.79 13.67
CA GLN A 19 6.48 -6.57 12.49
C GLN A 19 5.96 -7.97 12.85
N LYS A 20 5.68 -8.23 14.13
CA LYS A 20 5.13 -9.50 14.58
C LYS A 20 4.20 -9.30 15.77
N ASP A 21 3.28 -10.23 15.94
CA ASP A 21 2.49 -10.35 17.15
C ASP A 21 3.28 -11.06 18.25
N ALA A 22 3.29 -10.52 19.48
CA ALA A 22 4.06 -11.09 20.59
C ALA A 22 3.67 -12.56 20.92
N ASP A 23 2.40 -12.89 20.73
CA ASP A 23 1.84 -14.22 20.98
C ASP A 23 2.02 -15.18 19.79
N GLY A 24 2.62 -14.72 18.68
CA GLY A 24 2.91 -15.55 17.52
C GLY A 24 1.73 -15.81 16.59
N ARG A 25 0.65 -15.00 16.66
CA ARG A 25 -0.52 -15.20 15.79
C ARG A 25 -0.28 -14.75 14.35
N TRP A 26 0.60 -13.77 14.13
CA TRP A 26 1.00 -13.30 12.82
C TRP A 26 2.41 -12.69 12.86
N TYR A 27 3.05 -12.62 11.71
CA TYR A 27 4.26 -11.85 11.47
C TYR A 27 4.31 -11.45 10.00
N ASN A 28 4.99 -10.35 9.69
CA ASN A 28 5.20 -9.91 8.31
C ASN A 28 6.33 -10.73 7.68
N ASP A 29 6.02 -11.45 6.61
CA ASP A 29 7.01 -12.23 5.85
C ASP A 29 7.82 -11.32 4.89
N TYR A 30 7.16 -10.31 4.34
CA TYR A 30 7.75 -9.27 3.49
C TYR A 30 6.93 -7.99 3.56
N GLY A 31 7.51 -6.89 3.08
CA GLY A 31 6.86 -5.59 2.95
C GLY A 31 7.16 -4.94 1.60
N GLY A 32 6.64 -3.73 1.41
CA GLY A 32 6.89 -2.96 0.20
C GLY A 32 6.45 -1.51 0.34
N TYR A 33 6.87 -0.70 -0.63
CA TYR A 33 6.46 0.71 -0.75
C TYR A 33 5.49 0.85 -1.92
N VAL A 34 4.41 1.59 -1.70
CA VAL A 34 3.50 1.96 -2.79
C VAL A 34 4.24 2.87 -3.76
N SER A 35 4.15 2.55 -5.05
CA SER A 35 4.83 3.27 -6.13
C SER A 35 3.89 3.46 -7.31
N ILE A 36 4.16 4.47 -8.14
CA ILE A 36 3.42 4.69 -9.39
C ILE A 36 4.09 3.90 -10.51
N GLY A 37 3.37 2.93 -11.07
CA GLY A 37 3.78 2.20 -12.27
C GLY A 37 3.27 2.90 -13.55
N CYS A 38 4.08 2.89 -14.60
CA CYS A 38 3.78 3.56 -15.87
C CYS A 38 3.98 2.61 -17.06
N ASP A 39 2.95 2.49 -17.91
CA ASP A 39 3.09 1.82 -19.21
C ASP A 39 3.71 2.78 -20.22
N ALA A 40 5.02 2.68 -20.40
CA ALA A 40 5.82 3.55 -21.27
C ALA A 40 5.41 3.49 -22.76
N ALA A 41 4.70 2.44 -23.20
CA ALA A 41 4.19 2.38 -24.57
C ALA A 41 3.02 3.35 -24.78
N ARG A 42 2.20 3.56 -23.73
CA ARG A 42 0.96 4.35 -23.78
C ARG A 42 1.11 5.74 -23.15
N ILE A 43 2.01 5.89 -22.19
CA ILE A 43 2.24 7.11 -21.42
C ILE A 43 3.64 7.62 -21.75
N LYS A 44 3.71 8.75 -22.50
CA LYS A 44 4.98 9.29 -23.02
C LYS A 44 5.84 9.96 -21.95
N THR A 45 5.20 10.64 -21.01
CA THR A 45 5.84 11.21 -19.83
C THR A 45 5.23 10.52 -18.64
N CYS A 46 6.02 9.77 -17.88
CA CYS A 46 5.52 9.08 -16.69
C CYS A 46 5.35 10.08 -15.54
N PRO A 47 4.27 9.97 -14.75
CA PRO A 47 4.08 10.80 -13.56
C PRO A 47 5.12 10.43 -12.49
N GLU A 48 5.66 11.43 -11.81
CA GLU A 48 6.67 11.25 -10.75
C GLU A 48 6.06 11.43 -9.35
N THR A 49 4.94 12.14 -9.27
CA THR A 49 4.23 12.45 -8.03
C THR A 49 2.76 12.09 -8.11
N PHE A 50 2.10 11.95 -6.97
CA PHE A 50 0.64 11.82 -6.92
C PHE A 50 -0.08 13.06 -7.48
N ALA A 51 0.50 14.25 -7.31
CA ALA A 51 -0.04 15.48 -7.88
C ALA A 51 -0.03 15.47 -9.42
N ASP A 52 0.97 14.82 -10.04
CA ASP A 52 1.01 14.68 -11.50
C ASP A 52 -0.19 13.91 -12.03
N LEU A 53 -0.71 12.93 -11.29
CA LEU A 53 -1.85 12.11 -11.71
C LEU A 53 -3.14 12.92 -11.93
N LEU A 54 -3.22 14.14 -11.39
CA LEU A 54 -4.34 15.06 -11.60
C LEU A 54 -4.23 15.87 -12.90
N LYS A 55 -3.07 15.87 -13.57
CA LYS A 55 -2.87 16.64 -14.78
C LYS A 55 -3.76 16.12 -15.93
N PRO A 56 -4.26 16.99 -16.83
CA PRO A 56 -5.22 16.60 -17.87
C PRO A 56 -4.76 15.44 -18.77
N GLU A 57 -3.47 15.30 -19.02
CA GLU A 57 -2.90 14.25 -19.87
C GLU A 57 -3.09 12.82 -19.31
N TYR A 58 -3.32 12.68 -17.99
CA TYR A 58 -3.56 11.40 -17.33
C TYR A 58 -5.03 11.12 -17.04
N LYS A 59 -5.95 12.02 -17.41
CA LYS A 59 -7.39 11.83 -17.22
C LYS A 59 -7.85 10.52 -17.86
N GLY A 60 -8.47 9.65 -17.06
CA GLY A 60 -8.94 8.33 -17.50
C GLY A 60 -7.84 7.29 -17.72
N LYS A 61 -6.60 7.55 -17.29
CA LYS A 61 -5.44 6.67 -17.46
C LYS A 61 -4.84 6.19 -16.13
N VAL A 62 -5.48 6.50 -15.01
CA VAL A 62 -5.07 6.07 -13.66
C VAL A 62 -5.92 4.87 -13.26
N ALA A 63 -5.27 3.81 -12.78
CA ALA A 63 -5.93 2.61 -12.30
C ALA A 63 -5.24 2.06 -11.05
N LEU A 64 -6.02 1.41 -10.19
CA LEU A 64 -5.52 0.61 -9.07
C LEU A 64 -5.51 -0.87 -9.46
N ASN A 65 -4.71 -1.67 -8.76
CA ASN A 65 -4.65 -3.12 -8.98
C ASN A 65 -5.83 -3.86 -8.31
N GLY A 66 -7.04 -3.50 -8.73
CA GLY A 66 -8.30 -4.07 -8.24
C GLY A 66 -9.11 -3.10 -7.40
N ASN A 67 -10.08 -3.65 -6.66
CA ASN A 67 -10.99 -2.86 -5.84
C ASN A 67 -10.38 -2.60 -4.45
N PRO A 68 -10.18 -1.33 -4.03
CA PRO A 68 -9.58 -1.00 -2.73
C PRO A 68 -10.40 -1.46 -1.52
N THR A 69 -11.69 -1.80 -1.67
CA THR A 69 -12.49 -2.36 -0.56
C THR A 69 -12.28 -3.86 -0.34
N LYS A 70 -11.53 -4.52 -1.24
CA LYS A 70 -11.28 -5.98 -1.21
C LYS A 70 -9.81 -6.35 -1.35
N SER A 71 -9.00 -5.50 -1.98
CA SER A 71 -7.59 -5.73 -2.26
C SER A 71 -6.72 -4.86 -1.34
N GLY A 72 -5.88 -5.49 -0.52
CA GLY A 72 -4.97 -4.79 0.39
C GLY A 72 -3.97 -3.88 -0.34
N SER A 73 -3.51 -4.28 -1.53
CA SER A 73 -2.61 -3.45 -2.34
C SER A 73 -3.32 -2.23 -2.93
N ALA A 74 -4.56 -2.39 -3.39
CA ALA A 74 -5.35 -1.27 -3.91
C ALA A 74 -5.72 -0.31 -2.77
N PHE A 75 -6.03 -0.85 -1.58
CA PHE A 75 -6.22 -0.06 -0.37
C PHE A 75 -4.97 0.74 -0.01
N GLY A 76 -3.79 0.12 -0.07
CA GLY A 76 -2.51 0.80 0.10
C GLY A 76 -2.31 1.95 -0.91
N GLY A 77 -2.76 1.77 -2.16
CA GLY A 77 -2.77 2.83 -3.18
C GLY A 77 -3.59 4.06 -2.78
N VAL A 78 -4.79 3.85 -2.22
CA VAL A 78 -5.63 4.93 -1.67
C VAL A 78 -4.93 5.62 -0.50
N TYR A 79 -4.35 4.84 0.40
CA TYR A 79 -3.62 5.36 1.55
C TYR A 79 -2.42 6.22 1.15
N ALA A 80 -1.66 5.78 0.14
CA ALA A 80 -0.52 6.53 -0.36
C ALA A 80 -0.93 7.85 -1.02
N ALA A 81 -2.03 7.85 -1.79
CA ALA A 81 -2.60 9.08 -2.34
C ALA A 81 -3.03 10.04 -1.22
N SER A 82 -3.65 9.50 -0.16
CA SER A 82 -4.05 10.29 1.00
C SER A 82 -2.86 10.92 1.72
N LEU A 83 -1.83 10.13 2.03
CA LEU A 83 -0.59 10.63 2.65
C LEU A 83 0.10 11.71 1.80
N ALA A 84 0.06 11.56 0.47
CA ALA A 84 0.60 12.56 -0.44
C ALA A 84 -0.26 13.84 -0.52
N ASN A 85 -1.50 13.79 -0.05
CA ASN A 85 -2.47 14.89 -0.12
C ASN A 85 -3.03 15.28 1.25
N LYS A 86 -2.15 15.56 2.21
CA LYS A 86 -2.45 16.07 3.57
C LYS A 86 -3.14 15.08 4.51
N GLY A 87 -3.27 13.82 4.13
CA GLY A 87 -3.73 12.74 5.00
C GLY A 87 -2.68 12.29 6.00
N SER A 88 -3.03 11.30 6.80
CA SER A 88 -2.14 10.71 7.81
C SER A 88 -2.49 9.25 8.09
N PHE A 89 -1.68 8.55 8.87
CA PHE A 89 -2.01 7.20 9.35
C PHE A 89 -3.25 7.14 10.27
N GLY A 90 -3.71 8.28 10.79
CA GLY A 90 -4.95 8.39 11.57
C GLY A 90 -6.15 8.89 10.78
N ASP A 91 -5.95 9.41 9.57
CA ASP A 91 -7.00 9.98 8.74
C ASP A 91 -6.68 9.81 7.25
N ILE A 92 -7.37 8.86 6.64
CA ILE A 92 -7.25 8.52 5.22
C ILE A 92 -8.20 9.36 4.32
N GLN A 93 -9.04 10.22 4.91
CA GLN A 93 -10.04 10.97 4.14
C GLN A 93 -9.45 12.03 3.19
N PRO A 94 -8.41 12.81 3.57
CA PRO A 94 -7.77 13.75 2.65
C PRO A 94 -7.15 12.97 1.49
N GLY A 95 -7.43 13.36 0.24
CA GLY A 95 -7.10 12.54 -0.93
C GLY A 95 -7.82 13.03 -2.17
#